data_AF-A0A951CL63-F1
#
_entry.id   AF-A0A951CL63-F1
#
_cell.length_a   1.000
_cell.length_b   1.000
_cell.length_c   1.000
_cell.angle_alpha   90.00
_cell.angle_beta   90.00
_cell.angle_gamma   90.00
#
_symmetry.space_group_name_H-M   'P 1'
#
loop_
_entity.id
_entity.type
_entity.pdbx_description
1 polymer ?
#
loop_
_entity_poly.entity_id
_entity_poly.type
_entity_poly.pdbx_seq_one_letter_code
_entity_poly.pdbx_strand_id
1 'polypeptide(L)'
;MSVAYVEYLNGLMAAARDDDAAARQSVDMLLETANAHDARLWRLYARHVLTLSAAGRADFDAAYRHASAISAPGEFAEQTPTALWVFFDLVEAAVHTGRIPEARRHVAAARALRVDRISPRLAMWVTAAQALTTSDPTAANDLFLRALGPEDIHQCPFDVARVRLSYGERLRSAGADVEARRQLDLARATFERLRAHPWVSRVDGQIQKLTDAPASGGETAGLTAKEYEVAQMAARGLTNKQIGAELFLSPRTVGTYLYRAYPKLGISTRAALRDALSGHQPTAHS
;
A
#
# COMPACT_ATOMS: atom_id res chain seq x y z
N MET A 1 -12.69 12.00 -31.23
CA MET A 1 -12.65 11.07 -30.09
C MET A 1 -13.82 10.13 -30.25
N SER A 2 -13.63 8.79 -30.33
CA SER A 2 -14.76 7.87 -30.56
C SER A 2 -15.69 7.85 -29.34
N VAL A 3 -17.00 7.62 -29.56
CA VAL A 3 -18.00 7.53 -28.48
C VAL A 3 -17.58 6.51 -27.42
N ALA A 4 -17.06 5.35 -27.85
CA ALA A 4 -16.57 4.30 -26.95
C ALA A 4 -15.40 4.75 -26.05
N TYR A 5 -14.53 5.67 -26.49
CA TYR A 5 -13.46 6.17 -25.62
C TYR A 5 -13.99 7.13 -24.54
N VAL A 6 -14.98 7.95 -24.87
CA VAL A 6 -15.66 8.81 -23.88
C VAL A 6 -16.36 7.94 -22.84
N GLU A 7 -17.02 6.87 -23.27
CA GLU A 7 -17.67 5.92 -22.37
C GLU A 7 -16.68 5.19 -21.46
N TYR A 8 -15.50 4.85 -21.96
CA TYR A 8 -14.43 4.32 -21.11
C TYR A 8 -14.02 5.30 -20.00
N LEU A 9 -13.85 6.59 -20.32
CA LEU A 9 -13.51 7.60 -19.32
C LEU A 9 -14.66 7.83 -18.31
N ASN A 10 -15.91 7.83 -18.79
CA ASN A 10 -17.10 7.91 -17.93
C ASN A 10 -17.17 6.69 -17.00
N GLY A 11 -16.93 5.49 -17.52
CA GLY A 11 -16.89 4.25 -16.75
C GLY A 11 -15.83 4.28 -15.64
N LEU A 12 -14.61 4.76 -15.93
CA LEU A 12 -13.57 4.92 -14.92
C LEU A 12 -13.96 5.92 -13.82
N MET A 13 -14.58 7.04 -14.21
CA MET A 13 -15.06 8.05 -13.26
C MET A 13 -16.19 7.52 -12.38
N ALA A 14 -17.15 6.80 -12.97
CA ALA A 14 -18.26 6.16 -12.28
C ALA A 14 -17.76 5.09 -11.30
N ALA A 15 -16.84 4.23 -11.75
CA ALA A 15 -16.18 3.22 -10.94
C ALA A 15 -15.47 3.82 -9.72
N ALA A 16 -14.78 4.95 -9.90
CA ALA A 16 -14.11 5.63 -8.80
C ALA A 16 -15.07 6.27 -7.80
N ARG A 17 -16.28 6.69 -8.21
CA ARG A 17 -17.21 7.53 -7.42
C ARG A 17 -18.41 6.82 -6.79
N ASP A 18 -18.46 5.49 -6.88
CA ASP A 18 -19.57 4.62 -6.47
C ASP A 18 -20.85 4.74 -7.30
N ASP A 19 -20.75 5.17 -8.55
CA ASP A 19 -21.88 5.08 -9.48
C ASP A 19 -21.85 3.73 -10.19
N ASP A 20 -22.18 2.67 -9.45
CA ASP A 20 -22.11 1.29 -9.96
C ASP A 20 -23.02 1.08 -11.18
N ALA A 21 -24.17 1.75 -11.21
CA ALA A 21 -25.11 1.66 -12.32
C ALA A 21 -24.49 2.27 -13.58
N ALA A 22 -23.91 3.48 -13.49
CA ALA A 22 -23.24 4.11 -14.62
C ALA A 22 -21.98 3.34 -15.04
N ALA A 23 -21.20 2.81 -14.09
CA ALA A 23 -20.01 2.01 -14.39
C ALA A 23 -20.39 0.73 -15.17
N ARG A 24 -21.44 0.02 -14.75
CA ARG A 24 -21.98 -1.16 -15.46
C ARG A 24 -22.52 -0.78 -16.84
N GLN A 25 -23.27 0.31 -16.94
CA GLN A 25 -23.78 0.79 -18.23
C GLN A 25 -22.64 1.07 -19.23
N SER A 26 -21.58 1.76 -18.81
CA SER A 26 -20.42 1.99 -19.69
C SER A 26 -19.69 0.68 -20.03
N VAL A 27 -19.59 -0.27 -19.10
CA VAL A 27 -19.05 -1.62 -19.38
C VAL A 27 -19.86 -2.34 -20.43
N ASP A 28 -21.19 -2.36 -20.30
CA ASP A 28 -22.09 -3.03 -21.25
C ASP A 28 -21.95 -2.41 -22.64
N MET A 29 -21.93 -1.08 -22.74
CA MET A 29 -21.74 -0.38 -24.03
C MET A 29 -20.38 -0.67 -24.66
N LEU A 30 -19.31 -0.73 -23.86
CA LEU A 30 -17.98 -1.10 -24.34
C LEU A 30 -17.94 -2.54 -24.87
N LEU A 31 -18.62 -3.47 -24.19
CA LEU A 31 -18.69 -4.88 -24.61
C LEU A 31 -19.56 -5.07 -25.86
N GLU A 32 -20.68 -4.36 -25.98
CA GLU A 32 -21.50 -4.33 -27.20
C GLU A 32 -20.68 -3.82 -28.39
N THR A 33 -19.99 -2.69 -28.21
CA THR A 33 -19.11 -2.12 -29.24
C THR A 33 -17.98 -3.09 -29.61
N ALA A 34 -17.40 -3.77 -28.62
CA ALA A 34 -16.35 -4.76 -28.86
C ALA A 34 -16.84 -5.93 -29.72
N ASN A 35 -18.06 -6.41 -29.48
CA ASN A 35 -18.64 -7.54 -30.20
C ASN A 35 -19.06 -7.15 -31.62
N ALA A 36 -19.61 -5.95 -31.81
CA ALA A 36 -20.02 -5.45 -33.12
C ALA A 36 -18.85 -5.26 -34.10
N HIS A 37 -17.66 -4.94 -33.58
CA HIS A 37 -16.49 -4.55 -34.39
C HIS A 37 -15.27 -5.49 -34.24
N ASP A 38 -15.43 -6.62 -33.55
CA ASP A 38 -14.35 -7.52 -33.07
C ASP A 38 -13.13 -6.77 -32.49
N ALA A 39 -13.42 -5.73 -31.71
CA ALA A 39 -12.40 -4.80 -31.22
C ALA A 39 -11.94 -5.19 -29.81
N ARG A 40 -10.85 -5.96 -29.74
CA ARG A 40 -10.21 -6.41 -28.48
C ARG A 40 -9.99 -5.26 -27.48
N LEU A 41 -9.63 -4.06 -27.95
CA LEU A 41 -9.34 -2.91 -27.10
C LEU A 41 -10.51 -2.52 -26.19
N TRP A 42 -11.76 -2.53 -26.71
CA TRP A 42 -12.93 -2.15 -25.90
C TRP A 42 -13.23 -3.19 -24.81
N ARG A 43 -12.96 -4.48 -25.07
CA ARG A 43 -13.03 -5.52 -24.02
C ARG A 43 -12.00 -5.24 -22.91
N LEU A 44 -10.79 -4.81 -23.25
CA LEU A 44 -9.76 -4.46 -22.27
C LEU A 44 -10.14 -3.22 -21.45
N TYR A 45 -10.75 -2.21 -22.06
CA TYR A 45 -11.26 -1.03 -21.37
C TYR A 45 -12.41 -1.36 -20.42
N ALA A 46 -13.36 -2.20 -20.84
CA ALA A 46 -14.42 -2.70 -19.97
C ALA A 46 -13.84 -3.44 -18.76
N ARG A 47 -12.82 -4.29 -18.97
CA ARG A 47 -12.12 -4.98 -17.88
C ARG A 47 -11.43 -4.00 -16.93
N HIS A 48 -10.85 -2.92 -17.42
CA HIS A 48 -10.19 -1.93 -16.57
C HIS A 48 -11.19 -1.21 -15.65
N VAL A 49 -12.36 -0.83 -16.18
CA VAL A 49 -13.45 -0.25 -15.37
C VAL A 49 -13.84 -1.23 -14.25
N LEU A 50 -14.05 -2.50 -14.58
CA LEU A 50 -14.38 -3.53 -13.59
C LEU A 50 -13.27 -3.75 -12.55
N THR A 51 -12.00 -3.72 -12.96
CA THR A 51 -10.85 -3.79 -12.05
C THR A 51 -10.90 -2.67 -11.02
N LEU A 52 -11.09 -1.42 -11.47
CA LEU A 52 -11.10 -0.25 -10.59
C LEU A 52 -12.30 -0.25 -9.63
N SER A 53 -13.49 -0.62 -10.12
CA SER A 53 -14.69 -0.78 -9.29
C SER A 53 -14.46 -1.81 -8.17
N ALA A 54 -13.92 -2.98 -8.51
CA ALA A 54 -13.64 -4.04 -7.56
C ALA A 54 -12.57 -3.63 -6.53
N ALA A 55 -11.48 -2.99 -6.97
CA ALA A 55 -10.42 -2.50 -6.10
C ALA A 55 -10.90 -1.45 -5.09
N GLY A 56 -11.81 -0.55 -5.51
CA GLY A 56 -12.43 0.45 -4.63
C GLY A 56 -13.28 -0.17 -3.53
N ARG A 57 -13.94 -1.30 -3.81
CA ARG A 57 -14.77 -2.05 -2.85
C ARG A 57 -13.99 -3.08 -2.03
N ALA A 58 -12.68 -3.17 -2.22
CA ALA A 58 -11.82 -4.20 -1.65
C ALA A 58 -12.23 -5.65 -2.04
N ASP A 59 -12.92 -5.84 -3.17
CA ASP A 59 -13.14 -7.16 -3.78
C ASP A 59 -11.89 -7.53 -4.60
N PHE A 60 -10.84 -7.91 -3.89
CA PHE A 60 -9.54 -8.16 -4.51
C PHE A 60 -9.51 -9.42 -5.37
N ASP A 61 -10.37 -10.40 -5.14
CA ASP A 61 -10.47 -11.55 -6.03
C ASP A 61 -11.08 -11.15 -7.39
N ALA A 62 -12.12 -10.30 -7.41
CA ALA A 62 -12.64 -9.77 -8.65
C ALA A 62 -11.67 -8.81 -9.34
N ALA A 63 -11.02 -7.91 -8.58
CA ALA A 63 -10.01 -7.00 -9.12
C ALA A 63 -8.87 -7.77 -9.78
N TYR A 64 -8.36 -8.81 -9.11
CA TYR A 64 -7.31 -9.67 -9.66
C TYR A 64 -7.76 -10.39 -10.93
N ARG A 65 -8.98 -10.97 -10.94
CA ARG A 65 -9.54 -11.67 -12.12
C ARG A 65 -9.65 -10.74 -13.34
N HIS A 66 -10.10 -9.50 -13.14
CA HIS A 66 -10.24 -8.54 -14.23
C HIS A 66 -8.90 -7.98 -14.70
N ALA A 67 -7.97 -7.67 -13.78
CA ALA A 67 -6.64 -7.19 -14.12
C ALA A 67 -5.79 -8.25 -14.84
N SER A 68 -5.81 -9.50 -14.36
CA SER A 68 -5.08 -10.62 -14.98
C SER A 68 -5.58 -10.99 -16.37
N ALA A 69 -6.86 -10.74 -16.66
CA ALA A 69 -7.42 -10.88 -18.01
C ALA A 69 -6.94 -9.80 -19.00
N ILE A 70 -6.46 -8.65 -18.50
CA ILE A 70 -5.82 -7.61 -19.32
C ILE A 70 -4.34 -7.95 -19.50
N SER A 71 -3.64 -8.32 -18.42
CA SER A 71 -2.23 -8.68 -18.44
C SER A 71 -1.98 -9.82 -17.47
N ALA A 72 -1.53 -10.98 -17.95
CA ALA A 72 -1.20 -12.09 -17.06
C ALA A 72 -0.03 -11.71 -16.13
N PRO A 73 0.07 -12.29 -14.91
CA PRO A 73 1.13 -11.92 -13.98
C PRO A 73 2.51 -12.27 -14.52
N GLY A 74 3.35 -11.25 -14.70
CA GLY A 74 4.68 -11.35 -15.32
C GLY A 74 4.73 -10.97 -16.80
N GLU A 75 3.61 -10.62 -17.42
CA GLU A 75 3.53 -10.29 -18.84
C GLU A 75 3.17 -8.83 -19.08
N PHE A 76 3.70 -8.26 -20.17
CA PHE A 76 3.33 -6.97 -20.76
C PHE A 76 3.36 -7.14 -22.28
N ALA A 77 2.22 -7.52 -22.88
CA ALA A 77 2.15 -7.75 -24.31
C ALA A 77 2.33 -6.45 -25.11
N GLU A 78 3.11 -6.50 -26.20
CA GLU A 78 3.52 -5.33 -27.02
C GLU A 78 2.34 -4.50 -27.58
N GLN A 79 1.14 -5.07 -27.66
CA GLN A 79 -0.07 -4.42 -28.18
C GLN A 79 -1.14 -4.21 -27.10
N THR A 80 -0.78 -4.23 -25.82
CA THR A 80 -1.70 -4.04 -24.69
C THR A 80 -1.22 -2.91 -23.77
N PRO A 81 -1.28 -1.64 -24.23
CA PRO A 81 -0.84 -0.50 -23.41
C PRO A 81 -1.65 -0.37 -22.11
N THR A 82 -2.89 -0.88 -22.08
CA THR A 82 -3.74 -0.94 -20.88
C THR A 82 -3.09 -1.72 -19.74
N ALA A 83 -2.16 -2.65 -20.01
CA ALA A 83 -1.39 -3.35 -18.98
C ALA A 83 -0.61 -2.38 -18.08
N LEU A 84 -0.10 -1.28 -18.64
CA LEU A 84 0.59 -0.24 -17.87
C LEU A 84 -0.35 0.49 -16.91
N TRP A 85 -1.64 0.58 -17.24
CA TRP A 85 -2.64 1.31 -16.46
C TRP A 85 -3.24 0.48 -15.33
N VAL A 86 -3.24 -0.85 -15.44
CA VAL A 86 -3.74 -1.78 -14.40
C VAL A 86 -2.64 -2.48 -13.61
N PHE A 87 -1.37 -2.15 -13.89
CA PHE A 87 -0.20 -2.77 -13.26
C PHE A 87 -0.32 -2.77 -11.72
N PHE A 88 -0.63 -1.62 -11.12
CA PHE A 88 -0.71 -1.49 -9.68
C PHE A 88 -1.89 -2.29 -9.11
N ASP A 89 -3.04 -2.27 -9.78
CA ASP A 89 -4.24 -3.04 -9.42
C ASP A 89 -3.97 -4.55 -9.37
N LEU A 90 -3.26 -5.09 -10.36
CA LEU A 90 -2.90 -6.51 -10.38
C LEU A 90 -2.03 -6.87 -9.17
N VAL A 91 -0.99 -6.08 -8.90
CA VAL A 91 -0.08 -6.34 -7.77
C VAL A 91 -0.80 -6.20 -6.43
N GLU A 92 -1.55 -5.12 -6.24
CA GLU A 92 -2.34 -4.87 -5.03
C GLU A 92 -3.30 -6.03 -4.77
N ALA A 93 -4.12 -6.38 -5.76
CA ALA A 93 -5.10 -7.46 -5.64
C ALA A 93 -4.45 -8.83 -5.40
N ALA A 94 -3.33 -9.12 -6.06
CA ALA A 94 -2.56 -10.35 -5.85
C ALA A 94 -2.02 -10.44 -4.41
N VAL A 95 -1.53 -9.32 -3.84
CA VAL A 95 -1.02 -9.30 -2.46
C VAL A 95 -2.15 -9.53 -1.45
N HIS A 96 -3.28 -8.85 -1.60
CA HIS A 96 -4.43 -9.01 -0.69
C HIS A 96 -5.08 -10.39 -0.74
N THR A 97 -4.88 -11.14 -1.83
CA THR A 97 -5.42 -12.48 -2.01
C THR A 97 -4.37 -13.59 -1.81
N GLY A 98 -3.19 -13.25 -1.29
CA GLY A 98 -2.13 -14.22 -0.98
C GLY A 98 -1.34 -14.75 -2.19
N ARG A 99 -1.57 -14.21 -3.39
CA ARG A 99 -0.87 -14.56 -4.65
C ARG A 99 0.49 -13.87 -4.76
N ILE A 100 1.30 -13.91 -3.69
CA ILE A 100 2.58 -13.20 -3.57
C ILE A 100 3.59 -13.57 -4.70
N PRO A 101 3.74 -14.84 -5.12
CA PRO A 101 4.65 -15.17 -6.22
C PRO A 101 4.29 -14.48 -7.54
N GLU A 102 3.00 -14.33 -7.83
CA GLU A 102 2.50 -13.68 -9.04
C GLU A 102 2.70 -12.17 -9.00
N ALA A 103 2.41 -11.56 -7.84
CA ALA A 103 2.69 -10.15 -7.59
C ALA A 103 4.18 -9.82 -7.82
N ARG A 104 5.08 -10.64 -7.24
CA ARG A 104 6.54 -10.49 -7.42
C ARG A 104 6.96 -10.65 -8.87
N ARG A 105 6.39 -11.62 -9.59
CA ARG A 105 6.68 -11.83 -11.01
C ARG A 105 6.30 -10.63 -11.87
N HIS A 106 5.12 -10.05 -11.62
CA HIS A 106 4.65 -8.88 -12.37
C HIS A 106 5.50 -7.63 -12.07
N VAL A 107 5.89 -7.43 -10.80
CA VAL A 107 6.86 -6.38 -10.42
C VAL A 107 8.21 -6.58 -11.11
N ALA A 108 8.73 -7.81 -11.14
CA ALA A 108 10.00 -8.12 -11.80
C ALA A 108 9.95 -7.83 -13.30
N ALA A 109 8.86 -8.21 -13.97
CA ALA A 109 8.64 -7.93 -15.39
C ALA A 109 8.61 -6.41 -15.68
N ALA A 110 7.89 -5.63 -14.87
CA ALA A 110 7.83 -4.18 -15.02
C ALA A 110 9.21 -3.52 -14.88
N ARG A 111 10.04 -4.02 -13.95
CA ARG A 111 11.43 -3.57 -13.77
C ARG A 111 12.33 -3.96 -14.94
N ALA A 112 12.19 -5.18 -15.46
CA ALA A 112 12.98 -5.64 -16.61
C ALA A 112 12.70 -4.76 -17.85
N LEU A 113 11.43 -4.38 -18.04
CA LEU A 113 10.99 -3.51 -19.13
C LEU A 113 11.20 -2.01 -18.87
N ARG A 114 11.76 -1.63 -17.70
CA ARG A 114 12.00 -0.24 -17.31
C ARG A 114 10.73 0.62 -17.35
N VAL A 115 9.58 0.05 -16.94
CA VAL A 115 8.29 0.76 -16.88
C VAL A 115 8.39 2.03 -16.00
N ASP A 116 9.25 2.00 -14.98
CA ASP A 116 9.58 3.13 -14.11
C ASP A 116 10.18 4.34 -14.84
N ARG A 117 10.74 4.15 -16.04
CA ARG A 117 11.34 5.24 -16.83
C ARG A 117 10.37 5.94 -17.79
N ILE A 118 9.15 5.42 -17.93
CA ILE A 118 8.17 5.97 -18.89
C ILE A 118 7.58 7.27 -18.36
N SER A 119 7.25 7.34 -17.07
CA SER A 119 6.70 8.55 -16.44
C SER A 119 6.87 8.54 -14.92
N PRO A 120 6.84 9.71 -14.25
CA PRO A 120 6.86 9.80 -12.78
C PRO A 120 5.72 9.01 -12.12
N ARG A 121 4.53 8.99 -12.74
CA ARG A 121 3.38 8.20 -12.27
C ARG A 121 3.69 6.70 -12.25
N LEU A 122 4.29 6.18 -13.31
CA LEU A 122 4.65 4.76 -13.39
C LEU A 122 5.85 4.42 -12.49
N ALA A 123 6.81 5.34 -12.32
CA ALA A 123 7.89 5.19 -11.34
C ALA A 123 7.34 5.02 -9.91
N MET A 124 6.36 5.85 -9.53
CA MET A 124 5.67 5.75 -8.24
C MET A 124 5.01 4.38 -8.09
N TRP A 125 4.20 3.95 -9.06
CA TRP A 125 3.53 2.65 -9.00
C TRP A 125 4.49 1.47 -8.94
N VAL A 126 5.53 1.44 -9.76
CA VAL A 126 6.54 0.36 -9.75
C VAL A 126 7.26 0.32 -8.40
N THR A 127 7.56 1.47 -7.80
CA THR A 127 8.23 1.54 -6.48
C THR A 127 7.29 1.10 -5.36
N ALA A 128 6.04 1.55 -5.35
CA ALA A 128 5.03 1.14 -4.36
C ALA A 128 4.69 -0.36 -4.48
N ALA A 129 4.64 -0.91 -5.70
CA ALA A 129 4.42 -2.33 -5.94
C ALA A 129 5.59 -3.20 -5.42
N GLN A 130 6.83 -2.70 -5.47
CA GLN A 130 7.96 -3.35 -4.80
C GLN A 130 7.78 -3.35 -3.27
N ALA A 131 7.29 -2.24 -2.70
CA ALA A 131 7.00 -2.14 -1.27
C ALA A 131 5.94 -3.15 -0.80
N LEU A 132 4.93 -3.41 -1.64
CA LEU A 132 3.87 -4.38 -1.36
C LEU A 132 4.35 -5.84 -1.36
N THR A 133 5.42 -6.14 -2.08
CA THR A 133 5.85 -7.53 -2.33
C THR A 133 7.08 -7.96 -1.52
N THR A 134 7.76 -7.01 -0.88
CA THR A 134 8.88 -7.30 0.03
C THR A 134 8.39 -7.81 1.38
N SER A 135 9.11 -8.78 1.95
CA SER A 135 8.85 -9.28 3.31
C SER A 135 9.52 -8.42 4.38
N ASP A 136 10.53 -7.62 4.04
CA ASP A 136 11.23 -6.74 4.96
C ASP A 136 10.40 -5.47 5.24
N PRO A 137 9.94 -5.23 6.50
CA PRO A 137 9.16 -4.06 6.85
C PRO A 137 9.91 -2.73 6.68
N THR A 138 11.22 -2.70 6.97
CA THR A 138 12.04 -1.49 6.82
C THR A 138 12.21 -1.15 5.34
N ALA A 139 12.55 -2.15 4.52
CA ALA A 139 12.63 -1.93 3.07
C ALA A 139 11.29 -1.52 2.47
N ALA A 140 10.16 -2.08 2.95
CA ALA A 140 8.82 -1.67 2.51
C ALA A 140 8.57 -0.19 2.82
N ASN A 141 8.86 0.24 4.04
CA ASN A 141 8.72 1.63 4.48
C ASN A 141 9.51 2.59 3.59
N ASP A 142 10.79 2.29 3.36
CA ASP A 142 11.66 3.13 2.53
C ASP A 142 11.17 3.22 1.09
N LEU A 143 10.68 2.11 0.52
CA LEU A 143 10.11 2.09 -0.82
C LEU A 143 8.83 2.92 -0.92
N PHE A 144 7.94 2.87 0.07
CA PHE A 144 6.74 3.72 0.09
C PHE A 144 7.09 5.20 0.21
N LEU A 145 8.02 5.57 1.10
CA LEU A 145 8.50 6.95 1.22
C LEU A 145 9.13 7.45 -0.09
N ARG A 146 9.93 6.61 -0.77
CA ARG A 146 10.50 6.92 -2.08
C ARG A 146 9.43 7.06 -3.17
N ALA A 147 8.40 6.22 -3.17
CA ALA A 147 7.30 6.32 -4.12
C ALA A 147 6.51 7.64 -3.97
N LEU A 148 6.39 8.13 -2.74
CA LEU A 148 5.64 9.35 -2.40
C LEU A 148 6.51 10.62 -2.33
N GLY A 149 7.81 10.52 -2.59
CA GLY A 149 8.78 11.60 -2.45
C GLY A 149 8.80 12.63 -3.60
N PRO A 150 8.72 12.24 -4.88
CA PRO A 150 8.83 13.20 -5.99
C PRO A 150 7.65 14.18 -6.03
N GLU A 151 7.89 15.46 -6.30
CA GLU A 151 6.84 16.50 -6.33
C GLU A 151 5.89 16.35 -7.53
N ASP A 152 6.38 15.86 -8.67
CA ASP A 152 5.59 15.75 -9.92
C ASP A 152 4.41 14.79 -9.82
N ILE A 153 4.38 13.89 -8.83
CA ILE A 153 3.28 12.94 -8.63
C ILE A 153 1.97 13.62 -8.22
N HIS A 154 2.02 14.88 -7.77
CA HIS A 154 0.83 15.64 -7.38
C HIS A 154 -0.15 15.89 -8.55
N GLN A 155 0.29 15.70 -9.79
CA GLN A 155 -0.57 15.72 -10.99
C GLN A 155 -1.52 14.50 -11.07
N CYS A 156 -1.29 13.48 -10.24
CA CYS A 156 -2.06 12.24 -10.20
C CYS A 156 -2.60 11.97 -8.78
N PRO A 157 -3.45 12.86 -8.22
CA PRO A 157 -3.84 12.82 -6.81
C PRO A 157 -4.57 11.53 -6.43
N PHE A 158 -5.35 10.96 -7.34
CA PHE A 158 -6.02 9.68 -7.12
C PHE A 158 -5.01 8.54 -6.91
N ASP A 159 -3.97 8.47 -7.74
CA ASP A 159 -2.95 7.43 -7.64
C ASP A 159 -2.07 7.59 -6.40
N VAL A 160 -1.75 8.82 -6.02
CA VAL A 160 -1.06 9.12 -4.75
C VAL A 160 -1.90 8.65 -3.57
N ALA A 161 -3.21 8.89 -3.56
CA ALA A 161 -4.11 8.45 -2.51
C ALA A 161 -4.19 6.91 -2.42
N ARG A 162 -4.20 6.22 -3.56
CA ARG A 162 -4.13 4.75 -3.60
C ARG A 162 -2.84 4.23 -2.96
N VAL A 163 -1.68 4.79 -3.31
CA VAL A 163 -0.39 4.39 -2.72
C VAL A 163 -0.37 4.66 -1.21
N ARG A 164 -0.91 5.79 -0.76
CA ARG A 164 -1.03 6.11 0.68
C ARG A 164 -1.94 5.15 1.43
N LEU A 165 -3.05 4.73 0.83
CA LEU A 165 -3.93 3.70 1.40
C LEU A 165 -3.18 2.38 1.59
N SER A 166 -2.52 1.87 0.54
CA SER A 166 -1.75 0.63 0.64
C SER A 166 -0.58 0.74 1.65
N TYR A 167 0.05 1.93 1.74
CA TYR A 167 1.09 2.19 2.74
C TYR A 167 0.54 2.18 4.17
N GLY A 168 -0.60 2.83 4.41
CA GLY A 168 -1.29 2.81 5.71
C GLY A 168 -1.70 1.40 6.14
N GLU A 169 -2.22 0.59 5.21
CA GLU A 169 -2.55 -0.82 5.45
C GLU A 169 -1.31 -1.65 5.84
N ARG A 170 -0.17 -1.39 5.18
CA ARG A 170 1.11 -2.04 5.50
C ARG A 170 1.64 -1.62 6.86
N LEU A 171 1.62 -0.33 7.17
CA LEU A 171 2.07 0.21 8.47
C LEU A 171 1.24 -0.34 9.62
N ARG A 172 -0.10 -0.40 9.46
CA ARG A 172 -1.00 -1.03 10.43
C ARG A 172 -0.62 -2.49 10.66
N SER A 173 -0.39 -3.23 9.58
CA SER A 173 0.01 -4.65 9.68
C SER A 173 1.37 -4.84 10.36
N ALA A 174 2.21 -3.80 10.39
CA ALA A 174 3.49 -3.78 11.09
C ALA A 174 3.42 -3.16 12.51
N GLY A 175 2.23 -2.80 13.00
CA GLY A 175 2.02 -2.18 14.32
C GLY A 175 2.41 -0.70 14.43
N ALA A 176 2.64 -0.02 13.30
CA ALA A 176 3.01 1.39 13.25
C ALA A 176 1.78 2.31 13.18
N ASP A 177 0.86 2.17 14.14
CA ASP A 177 -0.51 2.71 14.07
C ASP A 177 -0.62 4.22 13.90
N VAL A 178 0.25 4.99 14.58
CA VAL A 178 0.24 6.46 14.47
C VAL A 178 0.58 6.90 13.04
N GLU A 179 1.60 6.29 12.44
CA GLU A 179 2.01 6.62 11.07
C GLU A 179 1.01 6.04 10.07
N ALA A 180 0.45 4.86 10.33
CA ALA A 180 -0.64 4.30 9.54
C ALA A 180 -1.83 5.26 9.49
N ARG A 181 -2.26 5.78 10.64
CA ARG A 181 -3.35 6.74 10.74
C ARG A 181 -3.07 8.00 9.92
N ARG A 182 -1.86 8.56 10.03
CA ARG A 182 -1.44 9.73 9.24
C ARG A 182 -1.57 9.49 7.73
N GLN A 183 -1.13 8.33 7.23
CA GLN A 183 -1.22 8.01 5.81
C GLN A 183 -2.68 7.81 5.35
N LEU A 184 -3.48 7.12 6.18
CA LEU A 184 -4.90 6.89 5.91
C LEU A 184 -5.70 8.20 5.89
N ASP A 185 -5.47 9.13 6.83
CA ASP A 185 -6.15 10.43 6.85
C ASP A 185 -5.82 11.26 5.59
N LEU A 186 -4.56 11.22 5.11
CA LEU A 186 -4.15 11.90 3.87
C LEU A 186 -4.78 11.27 2.62
N ALA A 187 -4.89 9.95 2.58
CA ALA A 187 -5.60 9.24 1.52
C ALA A 187 -7.09 9.59 1.53
N ARG A 188 -7.72 9.56 2.71
CA ARG A 188 -9.13 9.89 2.94
C ARG A 188 -9.48 11.27 2.42
N ALA A 189 -8.74 12.30 2.86
CA ALA A 189 -8.97 13.68 2.45
C ALA A 189 -8.88 13.86 0.92
N THR A 190 -7.98 13.13 0.27
CA THR A 190 -7.85 13.16 -1.19
C THR A 190 -9.03 12.46 -1.88
N PHE A 191 -9.43 11.28 -1.41
CA PHE A 191 -10.58 10.57 -1.97
C PHE A 191 -11.90 11.35 -1.77
N GLU A 192 -12.10 11.98 -0.62
CA GLU A 192 -13.25 12.87 -0.37
C GLU A 192 -13.30 14.03 -1.35
N ARG A 193 -12.17 14.73 -1.55
CA ARG A 193 -12.08 15.82 -2.53
C ARG A 193 -12.42 15.36 -3.96
N LEU A 194 -12.06 14.13 -4.31
CA LEU A 194 -12.35 13.53 -5.62
C LEU A 194 -13.75 12.92 -5.73
N ARG A 195 -14.50 12.87 -4.61
CA ARG A 195 -15.78 12.18 -4.44
C ARG A 195 -15.70 10.68 -4.71
N ALA A 196 -14.56 10.08 -4.38
CA ALA A 196 -14.28 8.68 -4.61
C ALA A 196 -14.83 7.81 -3.45
N HIS A 197 -16.15 7.79 -3.29
CA HIS A 197 -16.82 7.19 -2.12
C HIS A 197 -16.42 5.75 -1.77
N PRO A 198 -16.25 4.79 -2.72
CA PRO A 198 -15.84 3.43 -2.38
C PRO A 198 -14.48 3.41 -1.69
N TRP A 199 -13.58 4.28 -2.15
CA TRP A 199 -12.24 4.42 -1.60
C TRP A 199 -12.24 5.11 -0.23
N VAL A 200 -13.14 6.07 -0.01
CA VAL A 200 -13.36 6.64 1.33
C VAL A 200 -13.84 5.55 2.28
N SER A 201 -14.86 4.76 1.90
CA SER A 201 -15.35 3.64 2.71
C SER A 201 -14.26 2.60 2.99
N ARG A 202 -13.41 2.29 2.00
CA ARG A 202 -12.25 1.40 2.21
C ARG A 202 -11.27 1.97 3.22
N VAL A 203 -10.93 3.25 3.14
CA VAL A 203 -10.04 3.92 4.11
C VAL A 203 -10.67 3.93 5.50
N ASP A 204 -11.96 4.27 5.61
CA ASP A 204 -12.71 4.28 6.88
C ASP A 204 -12.71 2.90 7.53
N GLY A 205 -12.88 1.83 6.74
CA GLY A 205 -12.74 0.46 7.23
C GLY A 205 -11.34 0.13 7.77
N GLN A 206 -10.26 0.73 7.24
CA GLN A 206 -8.91 0.56 7.79
C GLN A 206 -8.68 1.40 9.06
N ILE A 207 -9.23 2.62 9.10
CA ILE A 207 -9.21 3.47 10.29
C ILE A 207 -9.99 2.83 11.44
N GLN A 208 -11.14 2.23 11.13
CA GLN A 208 -11.94 1.52 12.11
C GLN A 208 -11.16 0.33 12.69
N LYS A 209 -10.44 -0.44 11.86
CA LYS A 209 -9.55 -1.53 12.33
C LYS A 209 -8.41 -1.07 13.25
N LEU A 210 -7.95 0.18 13.14
CA LEU A 210 -6.99 0.76 14.09
C LEU A 210 -7.63 1.07 15.45
N THR A 211 -8.95 1.24 15.48
CA THR A 211 -9.72 1.64 16.67
C THR A 211 -10.37 0.43 17.35
N ASP A 212 -10.85 -0.54 16.56
CA ASP A 212 -11.49 -1.78 16.99
C ASP A 212 -10.51 -2.90 17.32
N ALA A 213 -9.24 -2.73 16.97
CA ALA A 213 -8.20 -3.51 17.64
C ALA A 213 -8.45 -3.32 19.13
N PRO A 214 -8.74 -4.38 19.91
CA PRO A 214 -8.98 -4.22 21.33
C PRO A 214 -7.85 -3.36 21.88
N ALA A 215 -8.12 -2.57 22.92
CA ALA A 215 -7.06 -1.99 23.73
C ALA A 215 -6.19 -3.07 24.43
N SER A 216 -6.03 -4.26 23.85
CA SER A 216 -4.72 -4.83 23.55
C SER A 216 -3.92 -3.77 22.76
N GLY A 217 -3.35 -2.75 23.40
CA GLY A 217 -2.18 -3.09 24.20
C GLY A 217 -1.31 -4.00 23.34
N GLY A 218 -0.83 -3.50 22.20
CA GLY A 218 0.18 -4.21 21.44
C GLY A 218 1.23 -4.60 22.48
N GLU A 219 1.45 -5.90 22.65
CA GLU A 219 2.50 -6.46 23.49
C GLU A 219 3.87 -6.13 22.86
N THR A 220 4.16 -4.85 22.74
CA THR A 220 5.48 -4.28 22.98
C THR A 220 5.47 -3.70 24.37
N ALA A 221 5.00 -4.47 25.36
CA ALA A 221 5.06 -4.15 26.79
C ALA A 221 4.73 -2.69 27.19
N GLY A 222 3.80 -2.01 26.50
CA GLY A 222 3.43 -0.61 26.79
C GLY A 222 4.42 0.47 26.29
N LEU A 223 5.28 0.16 25.31
CA LEU A 223 6.17 1.12 24.67
C LEU A 223 5.44 2.05 23.70
N THR A 224 5.81 3.33 23.71
CA THR A 224 5.45 4.27 22.64
C THR A 224 6.25 3.98 21.36
N ALA A 225 5.78 4.43 20.21
CA ALA A 225 6.46 4.20 18.92
C ALA A 225 7.95 4.64 18.94
N LYS A 226 8.27 5.78 19.57
CA LYS A 226 9.65 6.27 19.70
C LYS A 226 10.49 5.45 20.68
N GLU A 227 9.89 4.96 21.77
CA GLU A 227 10.59 4.05 22.68
C GLU A 227 10.87 2.71 22.01
N TYR A 228 9.93 2.18 21.22
CA TYR A 228 10.09 0.95 20.46
C TYR A 228 11.17 1.07 19.37
N GLU A 229 11.13 2.14 18.57
CA GLU A 229 12.13 2.42 17.53
C GLU A 229 13.55 2.47 18.12
N VAL A 230 13.72 3.22 19.23
CA VAL A 230 14.99 3.33 19.95
C VAL A 230 15.41 1.98 20.57
N ALA A 231 14.48 1.23 21.18
CA ALA A 231 14.73 -0.07 21.78
C ALA A 231 15.16 -1.12 20.73
N GLN A 232 14.55 -1.11 19.55
CA GLN A 232 14.89 -2.02 18.45
C GLN A 232 16.27 -1.73 17.85
N MET A 233 16.62 -0.45 17.66
CA MET A 233 17.99 -0.08 17.27
C MET A 233 19.03 -0.49 18.33
N ALA A 234 18.68 -0.30 19.60
CA ALA A 234 19.53 -0.71 20.71
C ALA A 234 19.72 -2.24 20.81
N ALA A 235 18.66 -3.01 20.56
CA ALA A 235 18.70 -4.48 20.52
C ALA A 235 19.57 -5.03 19.38
N ARG A 236 19.70 -4.28 18.28
CA ARG A 236 20.61 -4.57 17.15
C ARG A 236 22.08 -4.21 17.44
N GLY A 237 22.38 -3.69 18.63
CA GLY A 237 23.75 -3.40 19.07
C GLY A 237 24.24 -1.98 18.79
N LEU A 238 23.41 -1.09 18.23
CA LEU A 238 23.80 0.31 18.02
C LEU A 238 24.03 0.99 19.37
N THR A 239 24.97 1.93 19.45
CA THR A 239 25.19 2.77 20.64
C THR A 239 24.24 3.96 20.67
N ASN A 240 24.01 4.57 21.84
CA ASN A 240 23.15 5.76 21.93
C ASN A 240 23.63 6.92 21.03
N LYS A 241 24.94 7.00 20.73
CA LYS A 241 25.50 7.99 19.81
C LYS A 241 25.11 7.70 18.35
N GLN A 242 25.15 6.44 17.94
CA GLN A 242 24.72 6.01 16.60
C GLN A 242 23.21 6.18 16.42
N ILE A 243 22.42 5.71 17.39
CA ILE A 243 20.95 5.89 17.39
C ILE A 243 20.60 7.38 17.35
N GLY A 244 21.31 8.20 18.12
CA GLY A 244 21.12 9.64 18.11
C GLY A 244 21.43 10.28 16.75
N ALA A 245 22.48 9.82 16.07
CA ALA A 245 22.82 10.29 14.74
C ALA A 245 21.76 9.89 13.69
N GLU A 246 21.23 8.66 13.77
CA GLU A 246 20.20 8.16 12.84
C GLU A 246 18.84 8.82 13.05
N LEU A 247 18.46 9.08 14.31
CA LEU A 247 17.15 9.64 14.66
C LEU A 247 17.16 11.16 14.87
N PHE A 248 18.30 11.83 14.62
CA PHE A 248 18.52 13.26 14.90
C PHE A 248 18.22 13.65 16.36
N LEU A 249 18.62 12.78 17.29
CA LEU A 249 18.44 12.95 18.73
C LEU A 249 19.79 13.06 19.44
N SER A 250 19.83 13.76 20.58
CA SER A 250 21.02 13.72 21.42
C SER A 250 21.19 12.31 22.03
N PRO A 251 22.43 11.83 22.27
CA PRO A 251 22.66 10.54 22.94
C PRO A 251 21.99 10.46 24.32
N ARG A 252 21.82 11.61 24.99
CA ARG A 252 21.10 11.75 26.26
C ARG A 252 19.60 11.49 26.08
N THR A 253 18.99 12.03 25.02
CA THR A 253 17.57 11.83 24.71
C THR A 253 17.28 10.36 24.40
N VAL A 254 18.18 9.70 23.66
CA VAL A 254 18.11 8.24 23.42
C VAL A 254 18.16 7.47 24.75
N GLY A 255 19.06 7.87 25.66
CA GLY A 255 19.12 7.31 27.01
C GLY A 255 17.80 7.46 27.79
N THR A 256 17.14 8.61 27.69
CA THR A 256 15.82 8.84 28.31
C THR A 256 14.75 7.91 27.76
N TYR A 257 14.72 7.68 26.45
CA TYR A 257 13.77 6.74 25.84
C TYR A 257 14.01 5.31 26.32
N LEU A 258 15.27 4.86 26.37
CA LEU A 258 15.62 3.53 26.89
C LEU A 258 15.30 3.38 28.38
N TYR A 259 15.57 4.40 29.19
CA TYR A 259 15.25 4.41 30.61
C TYR A 259 13.74 4.23 30.87
N ARG A 260 12.89 4.84 30.03
CA ARG A 260 11.43 4.65 30.11
C ARG A 260 10.99 3.30 29.55
N ALA A 261 11.70 2.77 28.55
CA ALA A 261 11.37 1.50 27.91
C ALA A 261 11.68 0.27 28.76
N TYR A 262 12.76 0.28 29.56
CA TYR A 262 13.18 -0.85 30.39
C TYR A 262 12.12 -1.34 31.40
N PRO A 263 11.55 -0.49 32.27
CA PRO A 263 10.54 -0.93 33.23
C PRO A 263 9.26 -1.41 32.54
N LYS A 264 8.92 -0.81 31.39
CA LYS A 264 7.79 -1.22 30.55
C LYS A 264 7.98 -2.64 30.01
N LEU A 265 9.20 -2.97 29.56
CA LEU A 265 9.61 -4.30 29.09
C LEU A 265 9.94 -5.30 30.21
N GLY A 266 9.88 -4.91 31.49
CA GLY A 266 10.24 -5.79 32.62
C GLY A 266 11.74 -6.15 32.68
N ILE A 267 12.60 -5.34 32.06
CA ILE A 267 14.05 -5.56 32.03
C ILE A 267 14.81 -4.44 32.75
N SER A 268 16.03 -4.72 33.16
CA SER A 268 16.93 -3.73 33.78
C SER A 268 18.21 -3.50 32.97
N THR A 269 18.46 -4.31 31.93
CA THR A 269 19.71 -4.27 31.17
C THR A 269 19.48 -4.14 29.68
N ARG A 270 20.42 -3.48 28.99
CA ARG A 270 20.41 -3.36 27.53
C ARG A 270 20.50 -4.72 26.84
N ALA A 271 21.27 -5.65 27.40
CA ALA A 271 21.47 -6.98 26.82
C ALA A 271 20.16 -7.78 26.72
N ALA A 272 19.24 -7.56 27.68
CA ALA A 272 17.93 -8.21 27.70
C ALA A 272 16.94 -7.65 26.67
N LEU A 273 17.25 -6.53 25.99
CA LEU A 273 16.34 -5.91 25.00
C LEU A 273 16.01 -6.85 23.84
N ARG A 274 17.01 -7.59 23.34
CA ARG A 274 16.82 -8.49 22.19
C ARG A 274 15.80 -9.57 22.53
N ASP A 275 15.96 -10.19 23.69
CA ASP A 275 15.11 -11.31 24.11
C ASP A 275 13.71 -10.80 24.50
N ALA A 276 13.64 -9.66 25.20
CA ALA A 276 12.37 -9.00 25.57
C ALA A 276 11.54 -8.54 24.36
N LEU A 277 12.18 -8.03 23.30
CA LEU A 277 11.48 -7.63 22.07
C LEU A 277 11.10 -8.84 21.18
N SER A 278 11.71 -10.00 21.40
CA SER A 278 11.45 -11.25 20.65
C SER A 278 10.39 -12.14 21.33
N GLY A 279 9.71 -11.63 22.36
CA GLY A 279 8.67 -12.36 23.11
C GLY A 279 9.19 -13.50 23.99
N HIS A 280 10.51 -13.62 24.17
CA HIS A 280 11.09 -14.62 25.07
C HIS A 280 11.27 -13.97 26.44
N GLN A 281 10.31 -14.18 27.35
CA GLN A 281 10.53 -13.83 28.74
C GLN A 281 11.72 -14.64 29.28
N PRO A 282 12.79 -14.01 29.79
CA PRO A 282 13.79 -14.72 30.55
C PRO A 282 13.15 -15.16 31.87
N THR A 283 13.14 -16.46 32.13
CA THR A 283 12.74 -17.03 33.42
C THR A 283 13.57 -16.41 34.54
N ALA A 284 12.92 -15.64 35.41
CA ALA A 284 13.54 -15.07 36.61
C ALA A 284 14.14 -16.19 37.45
N HIS A 285 15.46 -16.17 37.64
CA HIS A 285 16.12 -16.93 38.70
C HIS A 285 15.98 -16.14 40.00
N SER A 286 15.34 -16.78 40.99
CA SER A 286 15.44 -16.40 42.42
C SER A 286 16.84 -16.69 42.96
#